data_AF-A0AAV6FQB4-F1
#
_entry.id   AF-A0AAV6FQB4-F1
#
_cell.length_a   1.000
_cell.length_b   1.000
_cell.length_c   1.000
_cell.angle_alpha   90.00
_cell.angle_beta   90.00
_cell.angle_gamma   90.00
#
_symmetry.space_group_name_H-M   'P 1'
#
loop_
_entity.id
_entity.type
_entity.pdbx_description
1 polymer ?
#
loop_
_entity_poly.entity_id
_entity_poly.type
_entity_poly.pdbx_seq_one_letter_code
_entity_poly.pdbx_strand_id
1 'polypeptide(L)'
;MDSFLPQSYSTLQQILCELALPKTRDRTQNPRKDVGRCDVIICVMASPDKYLSLLLAGGKKCPGRMLLCLCPSWVCRSPSNTQSGLFSLFILKAVTFEAGGYTYLDTFGSPCRVMYLLEDGSMGPSVGEGLDCLTCSSPQLNTLTEDVLLNYQLLGGKGVPLPPMLALSYRPPEGLVSSHPSLMLHPTQEKEDLQESMEKVISDFLQQPEVQGSDKVSSLYQDR
;
A
#
# COMPACT_ATOMS: atom_id res chain seq x y z
N MET A 1 -4.18 22.29 2.03
CA MET A 1 -2.95 22.41 1.22
C MET A 1 -1.84 21.66 1.96
N ASP A 2 -1.24 20.66 1.31
CA ASP A 2 -0.01 19.94 1.68
C ASP A 2 0.16 19.23 3.04
N SER A 3 -0.88 19.01 3.86
CA SER A 3 -0.73 18.31 5.15
C SER A 3 -0.23 16.86 5.06
N PHE A 4 -0.46 16.19 3.92
CA PHE A 4 -0.04 14.80 3.70
C PHE A 4 1.46 14.66 3.41
N LEU A 5 2.08 15.70 2.83
CA LEU A 5 3.47 15.60 2.41
C LEU A 5 4.45 15.51 3.61
N PRO A 6 4.33 16.34 4.66
CA PRO A 6 5.16 16.20 5.86
C PRO A 6 5.04 14.83 6.51
N GLN A 7 3.82 14.28 6.56
CA GLN A 7 3.57 12.98 7.19
C GLN A 7 4.20 11.83 6.39
N SER A 8 3.88 11.71 5.10
CA SER A 8 4.39 10.61 4.27
C SER A 8 5.91 10.65 4.11
N TYR A 9 6.51 11.86 4.03
CA TYR A 9 7.96 12.00 4.03
C TYR A 9 8.59 11.61 5.36
N SER A 10 7.96 12.00 6.49
CA SER A 10 8.40 11.60 7.84
C SER A 10 8.36 10.08 8.00
N THR A 11 7.27 9.43 7.60
CA THR A 11 7.13 7.96 7.60
C THR A 11 8.25 7.31 6.79
N LEU A 12 8.55 7.80 5.58
CA LEU A 12 9.69 7.30 4.81
C LEU A 12 11.02 7.44 5.58
N GLN A 13 11.29 8.59 6.20
CA GLN A 13 12.54 8.76 6.97
C GLN A 13 12.61 7.81 8.17
N GLN A 14 11.49 7.57 8.84
CA GLN A 14 11.41 6.65 9.97
C GLN A 14 11.72 5.22 9.51
N ILE A 15 11.07 4.73 8.45
CA ILE A 15 11.29 3.36 7.96
C ILE A 15 12.74 3.18 7.50
N LEU A 16 13.32 4.16 6.80
CA LEU A 16 14.74 4.11 6.41
C LEU A 16 15.64 4.01 7.65
N CYS A 17 15.32 4.75 8.72
CA CYS A 17 16.07 4.70 9.98
C CYS A 17 15.95 3.32 10.67
N GLU A 18 14.75 2.75 10.75
CA GLU A 18 14.49 1.43 11.33
C GLU A 18 15.22 0.31 10.58
N LEU A 19 15.38 0.45 9.26
CA LEU A 19 16.11 -0.49 8.41
C LEU A 19 17.62 -0.21 8.33
N ALA A 20 18.14 0.73 9.12
CA ALA A 20 19.54 1.18 9.07
C ALA A 20 20.00 1.63 7.68
N LEU A 21 19.09 2.21 6.88
CA LEU A 21 19.36 2.78 5.57
C LEU A 21 19.66 4.29 5.65
N PRO A 22 20.40 4.85 4.66
CA PRO A 22 20.68 6.28 4.62
C PRO A 22 19.39 7.12 4.53
N LYS A 23 19.37 8.27 5.22
CA LYS A 23 18.30 9.26 5.07
C LYS A 23 18.19 9.76 3.63
N THR A 24 16.97 10.11 3.22
CA THR A 24 16.71 10.68 1.90
C THR A 24 17.45 12.00 1.75
N ARG A 25 18.23 12.15 0.67
CA ARG A 25 18.94 13.40 0.40
C ARG A 25 18.10 14.30 -0.49
N ASP A 26 17.98 15.57 -0.11
CA ASP A 26 17.28 16.56 -0.92
C ASP A 26 18.16 17.02 -2.10
N ARG A 27 17.69 16.79 -3.32
CA ARG A 27 18.30 17.22 -4.59
C ARG A 27 17.38 18.16 -5.38
N THR A 28 16.33 18.70 -4.76
CA THR A 28 15.33 19.54 -5.44
C THR A 28 15.92 20.82 -6.05
N GLN A 29 17.04 21.32 -5.51
CA GLN A 29 17.78 22.47 -6.02
C GLN A 29 18.62 22.14 -7.27
N ASN A 30 18.83 20.86 -7.58
CA ASN A 30 19.59 20.39 -8.73
C ASN A 30 18.71 19.46 -9.58
N PRO A 31 17.79 20.01 -10.41
CA PRO A 31 16.87 19.21 -11.19
C PRO A 31 17.60 18.19 -12.06
N ARG A 32 17.12 16.95 -12.06
CA ARG A 32 17.67 15.89 -12.91
C ARG A 32 17.48 16.27 -14.38
N LYS A 33 18.60 16.40 -15.08
CA LYS A 33 18.66 16.65 -16.54
C LYS A 33 18.67 15.35 -17.34
N ASP A 34 19.21 14.28 -16.73
CA ASP A 34 19.40 12.97 -17.36
C ASP A 34 18.16 12.08 -17.22
N VAL A 35 16.99 12.58 -17.63
CA VAL A 35 15.84 11.73 -17.95
C VAL A 35 15.91 11.31 -19.43
N GLY A 36 17.13 11.11 -19.95
CA GLY A 36 17.32 10.60 -21.31
C GLY A 36 16.61 9.26 -21.45
N ARG A 37 15.74 9.16 -22.48
CA ARG A 37 15.00 7.97 -22.95
C ARG A 37 14.91 6.82 -21.92
N CYS A 38 14.30 7.09 -20.77
CA CYS A 38 13.79 5.98 -19.96
C CYS A 38 12.43 5.65 -20.54
N ASP A 39 12.37 4.58 -21.34
CA ASP A 39 11.15 4.21 -22.06
C ASP A 39 10.01 3.81 -21.11
N VAL A 40 10.34 3.48 -19.84
CA VAL A 40 9.36 3.05 -18.83
C VAL A 40 9.57 3.78 -17.51
N ILE A 41 8.56 4.54 -17.10
CA ILE A 41 8.45 5.15 -15.76
C ILE A 41 7.29 4.49 -15.02
N ILE A 42 7.58 3.98 -13.83
CA ILE A 42 6.62 3.39 -12.90
C ILE A 42 6.46 4.36 -11.74
N CYS A 43 5.28 4.97 -11.64
CA CYS A 43 4.92 5.87 -10.54
C CYS A 43 4.23 5.07 -9.44
N VAL A 44 4.75 5.13 -8.23
CA VAL A 44 4.12 4.59 -7.03
C VAL A 44 3.56 5.76 -6.22
N MET A 45 2.24 5.86 -6.15
CA MET A 45 1.48 6.85 -5.38
C MET A 45 0.79 6.14 -4.23
N ALA A 46 1.59 5.77 -3.24
CA ALA A 46 1.17 4.95 -2.12
C ALA A 46 2.03 5.20 -0.90
N SER A 47 1.61 4.66 0.24
CA SER A 47 2.36 4.76 1.49
C SER A 47 3.69 4.00 1.40
N PRO A 48 4.81 4.62 1.87
CA PRO A 48 6.13 4.03 1.71
C PRO A 48 6.30 2.71 2.45
N ASP A 49 5.59 2.50 3.56
CA ASP A 49 5.60 1.27 4.35
C ASP A 49 5.25 0.02 3.53
N LYS A 50 4.21 0.08 2.71
CA LYS A 50 3.73 -1.05 1.90
C LYS A 50 4.66 -1.36 0.72
N TYR A 51 5.28 -0.34 0.14
CA TYR A 51 5.97 -0.45 -1.15
C TYR A 51 7.49 -0.28 -1.08
N LEU A 52 8.09 -0.05 0.11
CA LEU A 52 9.52 0.21 0.22
C LEU A 52 10.37 -0.92 -0.37
N SER A 53 10.04 -2.18 -0.09
CA SER A 53 10.77 -3.34 -0.62
C SER A 53 10.74 -3.39 -2.15
N LEU A 54 9.58 -3.07 -2.76
CA LEU A 54 9.42 -2.98 -4.21
C LEU A 54 10.29 -1.84 -4.78
N LEU A 55 10.26 -0.67 -4.15
CA LEU A 55 11.01 0.52 -4.56
C LEU A 55 12.52 0.31 -4.46
N LEU A 56 13.01 -0.29 -3.37
CA LEU A 56 14.43 -0.64 -3.19
C LEU A 56 14.90 -1.67 -4.23
N ALA A 57 14.10 -2.69 -4.49
CA ALA A 57 14.39 -3.67 -5.54
C ALA A 57 14.39 -3.01 -6.93
N GLY A 58 13.42 -2.13 -7.18
CA GLY A 58 13.29 -1.33 -8.39
C GLY A 58 14.50 -0.46 -8.68
N GLY A 59 14.99 0.26 -7.66
CA GLY A 59 16.19 1.10 -7.79
C GLY A 59 17.48 0.34 -8.11
N LYS A 60 17.52 -0.98 -7.88
CA LYS A 60 18.68 -1.83 -8.16
C LYS A 60 18.62 -2.52 -9.53
N LYS A 61 17.44 -2.95 -9.98
CA LYS A 61 17.29 -3.91 -11.08
C LYS A 61 16.26 -3.53 -12.15
N CYS A 62 15.50 -2.45 -11.98
CA CYS A 62 14.44 -2.12 -12.93
C CYS A 62 15.04 -1.67 -14.28
N PRO A 63 14.56 -2.20 -15.43
CA PRO A 63 14.93 -1.67 -16.75
C PRO A 63 14.37 -0.26 -16.98
N GLY A 64 13.31 0.12 -16.26
CA GLY A 64 12.77 1.48 -16.18
C GLY A 64 13.12 2.17 -14.85
N ARG A 65 12.42 3.25 -14.52
CA ARG A 65 12.55 3.94 -13.22
C ARG A 65 11.31 3.74 -12.37
N MET A 66 11.52 3.29 -11.13
CA MET A 66 10.50 3.29 -10.09
C MET A 66 10.63 4.55 -9.25
N LEU A 67 9.56 5.32 -9.18
CA LEU A 67 9.51 6.64 -8.55
C LEU A 67 8.40 6.64 -7.50
N LEU A 68 8.72 7.03 -6.27
CA LEU A 68 7.73 7.21 -5.21
C LEU A 68 7.25 8.66 -5.21
N CYS A 69 5.97 8.86 -5.49
CA CYS A 69 5.32 10.15 -5.46
C CYS A 69 4.52 10.28 -4.16
N LEU A 70 5.00 11.12 -3.25
CA LEU A 70 4.44 11.28 -1.90
C LEU A 70 3.30 12.30 -1.84
N CYS A 71 3.01 12.99 -2.95
CA CYS A 71 1.99 14.03 -2.98
C CYS A 71 1.36 14.13 -4.37
N PRO A 72 0.03 14.16 -4.49
CA PRO A 72 -0.65 14.34 -5.78
C PRO A 72 -0.25 15.62 -6.53
N SER A 73 0.18 16.68 -5.84
CA SER A 73 0.65 17.92 -6.48
C SER A 73 2.00 17.78 -7.20
N TRP A 74 2.69 16.65 -7.02
CA TRP A 74 3.97 16.37 -7.69
C TRP A 74 3.80 15.74 -9.06
N VAL A 75 2.56 15.46 -9.46
CA VAL A 75 2.22 15.00 -10.80
C VAL A 75 1.31 16.01 -11.49
N CYS A 76 1.33 16.02 -12.82
CA CYS A 76 0.39 16.78 -13.61
C CYS A 76 -0.21 15.92 -14.72
N ARG A 77 -1.44 16.27 -15.11
CA ARG A 77 -2.14 15.65 -16.23
C ARG A 77 -2.07 16.56 -17.45
N SER A 78 -1.89 15.96 -18.62
CA SER A 78 -2.01 16.63 -19.91
C SER A 78 -2.88 15.76 -20.83
N PRO A 79 -3.65 16.32 -21.77
CA PRO A 79 -4.34 15.52 -22.78
C PRO A 79 -3.39 14.53 -23.45
N SER A 80 -3.84 13.29 -23.61
CA SER A 80 -3.05 12.25 -24.26
C SER A 80 -2.90 12.55 -25.74
N ASN A 81 -1.65 12.47 -26.23
CA ASN A 81 -1.36 12.53 -27.66
C ASN A 81 -1.58 11.18 -28.37
N THR A 82 -1.80 10.11 -27.61
CA THR A 82 -1.91 8.74 -28.14
C THR A 82 -3.33 8.19 -28.10
N GLN A 83 -4.16 8.65 -27.16
CA GLN A 83 -5.52 8.14 -26.96
C GLN A 83 -6.50 9.29 -26.72
N SER A 84 -7.43 9.50 -27.65
CA SER A 84 -8.42 10.58 -27.54
C SER A 84 -9.32 10.39 -26.32
N GLY A 85 -9.55 11.47 -25.56
CA GLY A 85 -10.39 11.46 -24.36
C GLY A 85 -9.70 11.00 -23.07
N LEU A 86 -8.41 10.67 -23.13
CA LEU A 86 -7.60 10.28 -21.97
C LEU A 86 -6.49 11.29 -21.68
N PHE A 87 -5.87 11.16 -20.52
CA PHE A 87 -4.79 12.03 -20.03
C PHE A 87 -3.49 11.24 -19.87
N SER A 88 -2.38 11.83 -20.31
CA SER A 88 -1.04 11.41 -19.89
C SER A 88 -0.69 12.02 -18.54
N LEU A 89 -0.12 11.19 -17.66
CA LEU A 89 0.39 11.62 -16.35
C LEU A 89 1.89 11.89 -16.43
N PHE A 90 2.34 12.98 -15.83
CA PHE A 90 3.74 13.38 -15.79
C PHE A 90 4.20 13.65 -14.37
N ILE A 91 5.43 13.23 -14.05
CA ILE A 91 6.06 13.47 -12.75
C ILE A 91 6.93 14.73 -12.81
N LEU A 92 6.72 15.61 -11.83
CA LEU A 92 7.47 16.84 -11.60
C LEU A 92 8.47 16.69 -10.47
N LYS A 93 8.10 15.91 -9.44
CA LYS A 93 8.90 15.66 -8.24
C LYS A 93 8.64 14.24 -7.73
N ALA A 94 9.67 13.55 -7.24
CA ALA A 94 9.52 12.23 -6.66
C ALA A 94 10.71 11.87 -5.77
N VAL A 95 10.54 10.84 -4.96
CA VAL A 95 11.66 10.13 -4.34
C VAL A 95 12.16 9.05 -5.31
N THR A 96 13.43 9.11 -5.65
CA THR A 96 14.14 8.08 -6.43
C THR A 96 14.87 7.12 -5.51
N PHE A 97 15.07 5.91 -5.99
CA PHE A 97 15.78 4.84 -5.29
C PHE A 97 16.96 4.38 -6.13
N GLU A 98 18.11 4.22 -5.51
CA GLU A 98 19.35 3.75 -6.14
C GLU A 98 19.94 2.57 -5.36
N ALA A 99 20.94 1.91 -5.95
CA ALA A 99 21.63 0.79 -5.33
C ALA A 99 22.20 1.16 -3.96
N GLY A 100 22.20 0.21 -3.02
CA GLY A 100 22.67 0.46 -1.64
C GLY A 100 21.64 1.14 -0.74
N GLY A 101 20.39 1.27 -1.19
CA GLY A 101 19.31 1.87 -0.41
C GLY A 101 19.37 3.38 -0.31
N TYR A 102 20.18 4.03 -1.16
CA TYR A 102 20.18 5.49 -1.25
C TYR A 102 18.89 5.98 -1.89
N THR A 103 18.29 6.99 -1.26
CA THR A 103 17.10 7.65 -1.76
C THR A 103 17.34 9.14 -1.92
N TYR A 104 16.68 9.73 -2.93
CA TYR A 104 16.83 11.15 -3.25
C TYR A 104 15.50 11.79 -3.54
N LEU A 105 15.25 12.96 -2.94
CA LEU A 105 14.13 13.80 -3.30
C LEU A 105 14.53 14.65 -4.52
N ASP A 106 14.02 14.28 -5.69
CA ASP A 106 14.42 14.86 -6.97
C ASP A 106 13.28 15.66 -7.60
N THR A 107 13.67 16.73 -8.30
CA THR A 107 12.84 17.43 -9.29
C THR A 107 13.34 17.10 -10.68
N PHE A 108 12.44 17.12 -11.68
CA PHE A 108 12.78 16.77 -13.05
C PHE A 108 12.72 17.99 -13.96
N GLY A 109 13.83 18.29 -14.65
CA GLY A 109 13.92 19.45 -15.55
C GLY A 109 13.06 19.31 -16.81
N SER A 110 12.73 18.06 -17.18
CA SER A 110 11.70 17.74 -18.17
C SER A 110 10.67 16.80 -17.52
N PRO A 111 9.35 17.03 -17.67
CA PRO A 111 8.33 16.18 -17.06
C PRO A 111 8.46 14.73 -17.55
N CYS A 112 8.49 13.77 -16.62
CA CYS A 112 8.64 12.35 -16.94
C CYS A 112 7.26 11.72 -17.18
N ARG A 113 6.95 11.27 -18.40
CA ARG A 113 5.68 10.59 -18.69
C ARG A 113 5.63 9.25 -17.96
N VAL A 114 4.57 9.03 -17.20
CA VAL A 114 4.30 7.78 -16.48
C VAL A 114 3.74 6.73 -17.46
N MET A 115 4.31 5.53 -17.43
CA MET A 115 3.83 4.40 -18.22
C MET A 115 3.03 3.39 -17.39
N TYR A 116 3.35 3.28 -16.10
CA TYR A 116 2.64 2.45 -15.14
C TYR A 116 2.38 3.25 -13.85
N LEU A 117 1.13 3.22 -13.38
CA LEU A 117 0.72 3.82 -12.12
C LEU A 117 0.30 2.72 -11.14
N LEU A 118 0.94 2.72 -9.97
CA LEU A 118 0.56 1.96 -8.79
C LEU A 118 0.03 2.93 -7.75
N GLU A 119 -1.24 2.81 -7.42
CA GLU A 119 -1.93 3.66 -6.45
C GLU A 119 -2.74 2.78 -5.49
N ASP A 120 -2.72 3.10 -4.20
CA ASP A 120 -3.44 2.35 -3.17
C ASP A 120 -4.51 3.15 -2.42
N GLY A 121 -4.71 4.43 -2.79
CA GLY A 121 -5.66 5.33 -2.14
C GLY A 121 -5.18 5.93 -0.82
N SER A 122 -3.99 5.56 -0.31
CA SER A 122 -3.45 6.11 0.93
C SER A 122 -3.01 7.58 0.80
N MET A 123 -2.76 8.05 -0.42
CA MET A 123 -2.21 9.38 -0.72
C MET A 123 -3.27 10.41 -1.15
N GLY A 124 -4.55 10.12 -0.91
CA GLY A 124 -5.68 11.02 -1.20
C GLY A 124 -6.55 10.54 -2.37
N PRO A 125 -7.23 11.47 -3.07
CA PRO A 125 -8.12 11.13 -4.18
C PRO A 125 -7.38 10.42 -5.32
N SER A 126 -8.02 9.40 -5.88
CA SER A 126 -7.50 8.61 -6.99
C SER A 126 -7.06 9.49 -8.16
N VAL A 127 -5.81 9.36 -8.59
CA VAL A 127 -5.33 10.00 -9.83
C VAL A 127 -5.35 9.04 -11.02
N GLY A 128 -5.69 7.77 -10.83
CA GLY A 128 -5.70 6.76 -11.89
C GLY A 128 -6.82 6.85 -12.92
N GLU A 129 -7.91 7.58 -12.64
CA GLU A 129 -9.05 7.65 -13.57
C GLU A 129 -8.77 8.49 -14.82
N GLY A 130 -9.13 7.95 -15.98
CA GLY A 130 -8.99 8.61 -17.27
C GLY A 130 -7.55 8.75 -17.76
N LEU A 131 -6.62 7.93 -17.25
CA LEU A 131 -5.24 7.93 -17.71
C LEU A 131 -5.05 7.00 -18.91
N ASP A 132 -4.09 7.34 -19.76
CA ASP A 132 -3.63 6.50 -20.88
C ASP A 132 -2.49 5.54 -20.51
N CYS A 133 -2.02 5.60 -19.26
CA CYS A 133 -1.00 4.70 -18.72
C CYS A 133 -1.63 3.48 -18.04
N LEU A 134 -0.86 2.41 -17.90
CA LEU A 134 -1.35 1.17 -17.29
C LEU A 134 -1.49 1.35 -15.77
N THR A 135 -2.67 1.07 -15.24
CA THR A 135 -2.94 1.07 -13.79
C THR A 135 -2.98 -0.39 -13.30
N CYS A 136 -2.35 -0.69 -12.17
CA CYS A 136 -2.36 -2.05 -11.63
C CYS A 136 -3.68 -2.40 -10.93
N SER A 137 -4.12 -1.57 -9.99
CA SER A 137 -5.37 -1.74 -9.26
C SER A 137 -6.01 -0.39 -8.96
N SER A 138 -7.31 -0.41 -8.71
CA SER A 138 -8.02 0.77 -8.23
C SER A 138 -7.98 0.81 -6.70
N PRO A 139 -8.02 2.01 -6.08
CA PRO A 139 -8.15 2.14 -4.64
C PRO A 139 -9.32 1.33 -4.07
N GLN A 140 -10.47 1.32 -4.77
CA GLN A 140 -11.65 0.57 -4.36
C GLN A 140 -11.40 -0.94 -4.33
N LEU A 141 -10.71 -1.47 -5.35
CA LEU A 141 -10.35 -2.88 -5.37
C LEU A 141 -9.33 -3.21 -4.27
N ASN A 142 -8.35 -2.33 -4.04
CA ASN A 142 -7.37 -2.51 -2.97
C ASN A 142 -8.05 -2.56 -1.60
N THR A 143 -8.99 -1.66 -1.31
CA THR A 143 -9.76 -1.68 -0.07
C THR A 143 -10.46 -3.03 0.13
N LEU A 144 -11.06 -3.58 -0.93
CA LEU A 144 -11.72 -4.89 -0.87
C LEU A 144 -10.72 -6.04 -0.70
N THR A 145 -9.61 -6.03 -1.44
CA THR A 145 -8.61 -7.12 -1.39
C THR A 145 -7.75 -7.09 -0.13
N GLU A 146 -7.60 -5.93 0.49
CA GLU A 146 -6.89 -5.79 1.76
C GLU A 146 -7.76 -6.22 2.93
N ASP A 147 -9.10 -6.16 2.85
CA ASP A 147 -9.99 -6.61 3.92
C ASP A 147 -9.96 -8.15 4.09
N VAL A 148 -9.14 -8.62 5.02
CA VAL A 148 -8.89 -10.06 5.23
C VAL A 148 -10.16 -10.77 5.67
N LEU A 149 -10.94 -10.15 6.56
CA LEU A 149 -12.16 -10.73 7.11
C LEU A 149 -13.26 -10.81 6.05
N LEU A 150 -13.45 -9.75 5.26
CA LEU A 150 -14.39 -9.76 4.14
C LEU A 150 -14.00 -10.80 3.09
N ASN A 151 -12.73 -10.87 2.70
CA ASN A 151 -12.27 -11.86 1.72
C ASN A 151 -12.46 -13.29 2.25
N TYR A 152 -12.16 -13.53 3.52
CA TYR A 152 -12.39 -14.82 4.15
C TYR A 152 -13.87 -15.22 4.08
N GLN A 153 -14.79 -14.31 4.42
CA GLN A 153 -16.23 -14.57 4.35
C GLN A 153 -16.71 -14.80 2.90
N LEU A 154 -16.25 -13.98 1.95
CA LEU A 154 -16.62 -14.11 0.54
C LEU A 154 -16.15 -15.45 -0.05
N LEU A 155 -14.92 -15.85 0.23
CA LEU A 155 -14.36 -17.13 -0.22
C LEU A 155 -15.07 -18.32 0.45
N GLY A 156 -15.33 -18.22 1.76
CA GLY A 156 -16.06 -19.25 2.51
C GLY A 156 -17.49 -19.42 2.02
N GLY A 157 -18.18 -18.32 1.71
CA GLY A 157 -19.52 -18.34 1.10
C GLY A 157 -19.56 -18.95 -0.31
N LYS A 158 -18.40 -19.14 -0.96
CA LYS A 158 -18.25 -19.86 -2.24
C LYS A 158 -17.76 -21.30 -2.08
N GLY A 159 -17.62 -21.80 -0.85
CA GLY A 159 -17.17 -23.16 -0.57
C GLY A 159 -15.68 -23.38 -0.81
N VAL A 160 -14.88 -22.31 -0.85
CA VAL A 160 -13.42 -22.41 -0.90
C VAL A 160 -12.94 -22.94 0.45
N PRO A 161 -12.09 -23.99 0.49
CA PRO A 161 -11.53 -24.46 1.76
C PRO A 161 -10.58 -23.40 2.31
N LEU A 162 -10.84 -22.95 3.54
CA LEU A 162 -10.08 -21.90 4.22
C LEU A 162 -9.47 -22.43 5.52
N PRO A 163 -8.28 -21.95 5.90
CA PRO A 163 -7.67 -22.31 7.19
C PRO A 163 -8.51 -21.72 8.34
N PRO A 164 -8.54 -22.34 9.53
CA PRO A 164 -9.18 -21.75 10.70
C PRO A 164 -8.68 -20.32 10.97
N MET A 165 -9.60 -19.41 11.29
CA MET A 165 -9.29 -18.01 11.56
C MET A 165 -10.01 -17.54 12.82
N LEU A 166 -9.25 -16.94 13.74
CA LEU A 166 -9.78 -16.15 14.84
C LEU A 166 -9.76 -14.67 14.42
N ALA A 167 -10.92 -14.02 14.44
CA ALA A 167 -11.07 -12.60 14.18
C ALA A 167 -11.58 -11.90 15.45
N LEU A 168 -10.76 -10.99 16.00
CA LEU A 168 -11.14 -10.14 17.12
C LEU A 168 -11.64 -8.81 16.54
N SER A 169 -12.91 -8.48 16.76
CA SER A 169 -13.51 -7.29 16.15
C SER A 169 -14.03 -6.33 17.22
N TYR A 170 -13.52 -5.10 17.20
CA TYR A 170 -14.06 -3.99 18.00
C TYR A 170 -15.20 -3.31 17.23
N ARG A 171 -16.38 -3.19 17.86
CA ARG A 171 -17.60 -2.59 17.29
C ARG A 171 -17.87 -3.02 15.83
N PRO A 172 -18.05 -4.32 15.57
CA PRO A 172 -18.27 -4.80 14.21
C PRO A 172 -19.52 -4.13 13.60
N PRO A 173 -19.46 -3.66 12.34
CA PRO A 173 -20.64 -3.21 11.63
C PRO A 173 -21.72 -4.31 11.54
N GLU A 174 -22.99 -3.90 11.63
CA GLU A 174 -24.14 -4.79 11.50
C GLU A 174 -24.08 -5.51 10.15
N GLY A 175 -24.01 -6.85 10.17
CA GLY A 175 -23.89 -7.68 8.96
C GLY A 175 -22.62 -8.52 8.87
N LEU A 176 -21.65 -8.35 9.77
CA LEU A 176 -20.55 -9.31 9.99
C LEU A 176 -21.10 -10.60 10.64
N VAL A 177 -21.86 -11.37 9.88
CA VAL A 177 -22.44 -12.65 10.31
C VAL A 177 -21.44 -13.77 10.04
N SER A 178 -21.06 -14.51 11.08
CA SER A 178 -20.21 -15.70 10.95
C SER A 178 -20.95 -16.77 10.15
N SER A 179 -20.65 -16.86 8.85
CA SER A 179 -21.30 -17.81 7.94
C SER A 179 -20.42 -19.03 7.64
N HIS A 180 -19.16 -19.04 8.11
CA HIS A 180 -18.22 -20.12 7.83
C HIS A 180 -17.78 -20.84 9.11
N PRO A 181 -17.81 -22.19 9.16
CA PRO A 181 -17.47 -22.97 10.36
C PRO A 181 -16.03 -22.78 10.82
N SER A 182 -15.11 -22.42 9.91
CA SER A 182 -13.69 -22.19 10.23
C SER A 182 -13.39 -20.75 10.68
N LEU A 183 -14.38 -19.87 10.78
CA LEU A 183 -14.21 -18.50 11.28
C LEU A 183 -14.79 -18.37 12.69
N MET A 184 -13.93 -18.14 13.68
CA MET A 184 -14.31 -17.76 15.03
C MET A 184 -14.25 -16.23 15.14
N LEU A 185 -15.42 -15.57 15.17
CA LEU A 185 -15.51 -14.13 15.36
C LEU A 185 -15.79 -13.84 16.84
N HIS A 186 -14.92 -13.06 17.48
CA HIS A 186 -15.12 -12.56 18.85
C HIS A 186 -15.38 -11.04 18.82
N PRO A 187 -16.65 -10.62 18.80
CA PRO A 187 -17.00 -9.21 18.79
C PRO A 187 -16.92 -8.60 20.19
N THR A 188 -16.43 -7.38 20.31
CA THR A 188 -16.44 -6.59 21.56
C THR A 188 -16.95 -5.16 21.31
N GLN A 189 -17.50 -4.53 22.34
CA GLN A 189 -17.94 -3.13 22.31
C GLN A 189 -16.93 -2.17 22.96
N GLU A 190 -16.11 -2.68 23.88
CA GLU A 190 -15.07 -1.96 24.63
C GLU A 190 -13.69 -2.58 24.35
N LYS A 191 -12.64 -1.74 24.29
CA LYS A 191 -11.28 -2.21 23.95
C LYS A 191 -10.65 -2.95 25.13
N GLU A 192 -10.99 -2.51 26.33
CA GLU A 192 -10.56 -3.03 27.62
C GLU A 192 -11.03 -4.48 27.80
N ASP A 193 -12.31 -4.76 27.50
CA ASP A 193 -12.90 -6.10 27.50
C ASP A 193 -12.20 -7.06 26.53
N LEU A 194 -11.71 -6.54 25.38
CA LEU A 194 -10.95 -7.35 24.44
C LEU A 194 -9.65 -7.82 25.09
N GLN A 195 -8.93 -6.90 25.73
CA GLN A 195 -7.62 -7.18 26.28
C GLN A 195 -7.69 -8.19 27.44
N GLU A 196 -8.73 -8.10 28.27
CA GLU A 196 -8.97 -9.05 29.36
C GLU A 196 -9.43 -10.44 28.86
N SER A 197 -10.21 -10.50 27.77
CA SER A 197 -10.71 -11.76 27.22
C SER A 197 -9.80 -12.42 26.18
N MET A 198 -8.81 -11.69 25.66
CA MET A 198 -7.99 -12.11 24.52
C MET A 198 -7.26 -13.43 24.76
N GLU A 199 -6.61 -13.59 25.90
CA GLU A 199 -5.85 -14.81 26.21
C GLU A 199 -6.74 -16.05 26.24
N LYS A 200 -7.93 -15.91 26.83
CA LYS A 200 -8.92 -16.99 26.89
C LYS A 200 -9.40 -17.36 25.49
N VAL A 201 -9.78 -16.35 24.69
CA VAL A 201 -10.30 -16.55 23.33
C VAL A 201 -9.23 -17.19 22.43
N ILE A 202 -7.97 -16.75 22.53
CA ILE A 202 -6.85 -17.37 21.81
C ILE A 202 -6.66 -18.81 22.26
N SER A 203 -6.66 -19.07 23.57
CA SER A 203 -6.54 -20.42 24.11
C SER A 203 -7.65 -21.34 23.59
N ASP A 204 -8.90 -20.90 23.64
CA ASP A 204 -10.06 -21.65 23.16
C ASP A 204 -9.94 -21.97 21.65
N PHE A 205 -9.44 -21.02 20.85
CA PHE A 205 -9.18 -21.23 19.42
C PHE A 205 -8.06 -22.25 19.16
N LEU A 206 -6.96 -22.20 19.91
CA LEU A 206 -5.84 -23.12 19.75
C LEU A 206 -6.17 -24.57 20.15
N GLN A 207 -7.21 -24.78 20.97
CA GLN A 207 -7.70 -26.12 21.32
C GLN A 207 -8.55 -26.77 20.21
N GLN A 208 -8.89 -26.04 19.14
CA GLN A 208 -9.65 -26.61 18.04
C GLN A 208 -8.87 -27.71 17.31
N PRO A 209 -9.52 -28.82 16.91
CA PRO A 209 -8.86 -29.94 16.21
C PRO A 209 -8.13 -29.50 14.93
N GLU A 210 -8.67 -28.49 14.24
CA GLU A 210 -8.12 -27.96 13.00
C GLU A 210 -6.86 -27.10 13.20
N VAL A 211 -6.57 -26.69 14.44
CA VAL A 211 -5.45 -25.79 14.82
C VAL A 211 -4.42 -26.52 15.69
N GLN A 212 -4.77 -27.68 16.25
CA GLN A 212 -3.89 -28.51 17.09
C GLN A 212 -2.53 -28.78 16.44
N GLY A 213 -1.46 -28.35 17.11
CA GLY A 213 -0.07 -28.42 16.62
C GLY A 213 0.49 -27.12 16.05
N SER A 214 -0.32 -26.05 16.01
CA SER A 214 0.15 -24.70 15.67
C SER A 214 0.66 -23.98 16.91
N ASP A 215 1.98 -23.80 17.01
CA ASP A 215 2.61 -23.11 18.15
C ASP A 215 2.58 -21.57 18.04
N LYS A 216 2.00 -21.03 16.95
CA LYS A 216 2.05 -19.60 16.61
C LYS A 216 0.73 -19.10 16.03
N VAL A 217 0.22 -18.02 16.62
CA VAL A 217 -0.84 -17.19 16.04
C VAL A 217 -0.19 -16.05 15.27
N SER A 218 -0.52 -15.91 13.99
CA SER A 218 -0.10 -14.76 13.19
C SER A 218 -1.18 -13.69 13.31
N SER A 219 -0.90 -12.58 13.98
CA SER A 219 -1.84 -11.47 14.06
C SER A 219 -1.75 -10.60 12.81
N LEU A 220 -2.91 -10.34 12.21
CA LEU A 220 -3.08 -9.32 11.17
C LEU A 220 -3.90 -8.20 11.80
N TYR A 221 -3.24 -7.08 12.10
CA TYR A 221 -3.92 -5.90 12.63
C TYR A 221 -4.50 -5.11 11.45
N GLN A 222 -5.79 -4.77 11.54
CA GLN A 222 -6.45 -3.88 10.59
C GLN A 222 -7.12 -2.77 11.37
N ASP A 223 -6.59 -1.54 11.20
CA ASP A 223 -7.32 -0.34 11.59
C ASP A 223 -8.49 -0.17 10.61
N ARG A 224 -9.71 -0.28 11.12
CA ARG A 224 -10.95 0.13 10.43
C ARG A 224 -11.49 1.39 11.08
#